data_AF-A0A2G6GU06-F1
#
_entry.id   AF-A0A2G6GU06-F1
#
_cell.length_a   1.000
_cell.length_b   1.000
_cell.length_c   1.000
_cell.angle_alpha   90.00
_cell.angle_beta   90.00
_cell.angle_gamma   90.00
#
_symmetry.space_group_name_H-M   'P 1'
#
loop_
_entity.id
_entity.type
_entity.pdbx_description
1 polymer ?
#
loop_
_entity_poly.entity_id
_entity_poly.type
_entity_poly.pdbx_seq_one_letter_code
_entity_poly.pdbx_strand_id
1 'polypeptide(L)'
;MDTMIVKDWKYGLEPGMLDYEPIPEDSIALFTPSSVGGCSELARRNWHAEDHALLGHLDERRGPKPDPWYNMRDLACALELIASWDCPDMEKEVRRESGVVQEIDYFINGQRVLWLEHGEEHEWSVYPLFTTFWGESQELTFKGLLEDFRRILTNFSRFCGERMPEMIAREERRAQNAQLKAIAQEHIAVLVANLMNDGGFSYDLEEESQRALLWVRMGENRLVELSLPHASFIKRMGELLPTLQAVEGFLEQVKIPLTIDSNAAGISAEWGSVYREELEDTTGRLFESHFWSGPAMEYANRVLFGGAKMEGKAWLDMEDVYSWDIPGLEVQVVRPYFRRGDIGHLDYSLGGRPMFSISSKGLEYSFFPLVHVFQEDEDMPALSAWRAFLEGFADFYRSHQADYQAAKLEAAKVLKLQRMGQQGLEAALRTIMGQTGYEWALELRWVDMYKGEAEMPARLYVRVKGKRVLTLFFDYVDFAEHLPVLLPAISQVMQLVREYRLPFRVLDSAAEEFAGVAWRR
;
A
#
# COMPACT_ATOMS: atom_id res chain seq x y z
N MET A 1 -24.21 69.05 25.34
CA MET A 1 -23.72 67.67 25.52
C MET A 1 -23.08 67.63 26.88
N ASP A 2 -23.86 67.21 27.87
CA ASP A 2 -23.39 67.09 29.24
C ASP A 2 -22.43 65.91 29.32
N THR A 3 -21.22 66.17 29.81
CA THR A 3 -20.28 65.15 30.27
C THR A 3 -21.04 64.13 31.11
N MET A 4 -21.21 62.92 30.60
CA MET A 4 -21.88 61.84 31.31
C MET A 4 -20.95 61.41 32.45
N ILE A 5 -21.03 62.11 33.59
CA ILE A 5 -20.31 61.75 34.80
C ILE A 5 -20.98 60.47 35.33
N VAL A 6 -20.40 59.33 35.00
CA VAL A 6 -20.81 58.00 35.49
C VAL A 6 -20.47 57.91 36.98
N LYS A 7 -21.34 58.45 37.83
CA LYS A 7 -21.12 58.52 39.29
C LYS A 7 -21.66 57.33 40.09
N ASP A 8 -22.38 56.41 39.45
CA ASP A 8 -22.94 55.23 40.11
C ASP A 8 -22.51 53.95 39.38
N TRP A 9 -21.34 53.43 39.72
CA TRP A 9 -20.85 52.14 39.24
C TRP A 9 -21.64 51.01 39.92
N LYS A 10 -22.67 50.50 39.25
CA LYS A 10 -23.52 49.40 39.76
C LYS A 10 -22.77 48.09 40.02
N TYR A 11 -21.53 47.96 39.55
CA TYR A 11 -20.78 46.70 39.54
C TYR A 11 -19.70 46.58 40.62
N GLY A 12 -19.45 47.61 41.44
CA GLY A 12 -18.52 47.52 42.59
C GLY A 12 -17.08 47.11 42.26
N LEU A 13 -16.67 47.23 40.98
CA LEU A 13 -15.33 46.88 40.52
C LEU A 13 -14.50 48.15 40.42
N GLU A 14 -13.57 48.33 41.35
CA GLU A 14 -12.60 49.43 41.30
C GLU A 14 -11.61 49.21 40.15
N PRO A 15 -11.15 50.29 39.47
CA PRO A 15 -9.98 50.24 38.60
C PRO A 15 -8.82 49.61 39.36
N GLY A 16 -8.22 48.57 38.81
CA GLY A 16 -7.20 47.81 39.51
C GLY A 16 -6.30 47.05 38.57
N MET A 17 -5.06 46.87 39.00
CA MET A 17 -4.09 45.99 38.37
C MET A 17 -4.65 44.56 38.36
N LEU A 18 -4.59 43.90 37.20
CA LEU A 18 -5.01 42.50 37.10
C LEU A 18 -4.04 41.61 37.90
N ASP A 19 -4.56 40.52 38.47
CA ASP A 19 -3.70 39.44 38.99
C ASP A 19 -3.00 38.82 37.77
N TYR A 20 -1.71 39.06 37.65
CA TYR A 20 -0.99 39.02 36.38
C TYR A 20 0.45 38.55 36.62
N GLU A 21 0.90 37.57 35.84
CA GLU A 21 2.28 37.11 35.83
C GLU A 21 2.96 37.63 34.56
N PRO A 22 4.05 38.41 34.69
CA PRO A 22 4.70 38.99 33.52
C PRO A 22 5.30 37.97 32.55
N ILE A 23 5.26 38.29 31.26
CA ILE A 23 5.96 37.55 30.22
C ILE A 23 7.47 37.77 30.40
N PRO A 24 8.30 36.71 30.34
CA PRO A 24 9.75 36.85 30.27
C PRO A 24 10.20 37.78 29.12
N GLU A 25 11.21 38.62 29.34
CA GLU A 25 11.71 39.59 28.35
C GLU A 25 12.15 38.93 27.03
N ASP A 26 12.71 37.73 27.11
CA ASP A 26 13.11 36.92 25.95
C ASP A 26 11.91 36.48 25.10
N SER A 27 10.78 36.17 25.72
CA SER A 27 9.52 35.87 25.02
C SER A 27 8.90 37.12 24.39
N ILE A 28 8.99 38.30 25.02
CA ILE A 28 8.51 39.57 24.45
C ILE A 28 9.23 39.89 23.14
N ALA A 29 10.55 39.67 23.09
CA ALA A 29 11.35 39.91 21.89
C ALA A 29 10.95 39.04 20.67
N LEU A 30 10.23 37.93 20.89
CA LEU A 30 9.75 37.06 19.81
C LEU A 30 8.54 37.64 19.05
N PHE A 31 7.87 38.68 19.58
CA PHE A 31 6.76 39.34 18.92
C PHE A 31 7.30 40.36 17.92
N THR A 32 7.33 39.97 16.64
CA THR A 32 7.87 40.75 15.52
C THR A 32 6.85 40.81 14.39
N PRO A 33 6.95 41.75 13.43
CA PRO A 33 6.05 41.78 12.29
C PRO A 33 6.01 40.46 11.50
N SER A 34 7.14 39.76 11.38
CA SER A 34 7.21 38.44 10.74
C SER A 34 6.51 37.34 11.53
N SER A 35 6.66 37.33 12.86
CA SER A 35 6.07 36.30 13.72
C SER A 35 4.63 36.58 14.10
N VAL A 36 4.05 37.72 13.74
CA VAL A 36 2.63 38.05 13.97
C VAL A 36 1.88 38.20 12.65
N GLY A 37 2.45 38.87 11.64
CA GLY A 37 1.81 39.07 10.34
C GLY A 37 2.19 38.04 9.26
N GLY A 38 3.35 37.39 9.38
CA GLY A 38 3.98 36.61 8.30
C GLY A 38 3.96 35.09 8.45
N CYS A 39 3.14 34.52 9.34
CA CYS A 39 3.14 33.07 9.58
C CYS A 39 2.53 32.26 8.43
N SER A 40 2.91 30.98 8.32
CA SER A 40 2.25 30.07 7.39
C SER A 40 0.81 29.75 7.82
N GLU A 41 -0.03 29.32 6.87
CA GLU A 41 -1.42 28.90 7.17
C GLU A 41 -1.48 27.77 8.20
N LEU A 42 -0.49 26.87 8.21
CA LEU A 42 -0.42 25.77 9.17
C LEU A 42 -0.14 26.30 10.58
N ALA A 43 0.76 27.27 10.73
CA ALA A 43 1.01 27.93 12.01
C ALA A 43 -0.25 28.61 12.53
N ARG A 44 -1.01 29.29 11.65
CA ARG A 44 -2.31 29.88 11.99
C ARG A 44 -3.32 28.82 12.46
N ARG A 45 -3.44 27.69 11.75
CA ARG A 45 -4.31 26.57 12.16
C ARG A 45 -3.90 25.97 13.50
N ASN A 46 -2.60 25.78 13.72
CA ASN A 46 -2.09 25.26 14.99
C ASN A 46 -2.35 26.24 16.13
N TRP A 47 -2.13 27.53 15.89
CA TRP A 47 -2.45 28.57 16.87
C TRP A 47 -3.93 28.58 17.20
N HIS A 48 -4.80 28.51 16.20
CA HIS A 48 -6.24 28.45 16.41
C HIS A 48 -6.65 27.27 17.30
N ALA A 49 -6.00 26.11 17.17
CA ALA A 49 -6.26 24.97 18.05
C ALA A 49 -5.83 25.23 19.51
N GLU A 50 -4.71 25.94 19.73
CA GLU A 50 -4.24 26.34 21.05
C GLU A 50 -5.13 27.46 21.65
N ASP A 51 -5.56 28.42 20.82
CA ASP A 51 -6.44 29.53 21.19
C ASP A 51 -7.82 29.00 21.62
N HIS A 52 -8.35 28.00 20.91
CA HIS A 52 -9.56 27.29 21.33
C HIS A 52 -9.39 26.57 22.67
N ALA A 53 -8.19 26.07 23.01
CA ALA A 53 -7.95 25.48 24.33
C ALA A 53 -7.93 26.54 25.44
N LEU A 54 -7.37 27.72 25.17
CA LEU A 54 -7.40 28.86 26.09
C LEU A 54 -8.84 29.35 26.32
N LEU A 55 -9.61 29.43 25.23
CA LEU A 55 -10.93 30.07 25.17
C LEU A 55 -12.09 29.08 25.35
N GLY A 56 -11.85 27.75 25.39
CA GLY A 56 -12.91 26.74 25.40
C GLY A 56 -13.88 26.83 26.58
N HIS A 57 -13.48 27.49 27.67
CA HIS A 57 -14.37 27.81 28.81
C HIS A 57 -15.44 28.85 28.48
N LEU A 58 -15.23 29.68 27.45
CA LEU A 58 -16.21 30.63 26.93
C LEU A 58 -17.30 29.88 26.13
N ASP A 59 -16.93 28.80 25.44
CA ASP A 59 -17.85 27.96 24.67
C ASP A 59 -18.76 27.10 25.57
N GLU A 60 -18.29 26.63 26.73
CA GLU A 60 -19.12 25.87 27.68
C GLU A 60 -20.33 26.66 28.21
N ARG A 61 -20.24 28.00 28.19
CA ARG A 61 -21.32 28.92 28.59
C ARG A 61 -22.21 29.34 27.42
N ARG A 62 -21.84 29.01 26.18
CA ARG A 62 -22.66 29.31 24.99
C ARG A 62 -23.81 28.31 24.90
N GLY A 63 -24.99 28.73 25.36
CA GLY A 63 -26.26 28.21 24.85
C GLY A 63 -26.42 28.51 23.34
N PRO A 64 -27.58 28.20 22.71
CA PRO A 64 -27.74 28.24 21.25
C PRO A 64 -27.63 29.61 20.55
N LYS A 65 -27.27 30.70 21.26
CA LYS A 65 -26.70 31.98 20.76
C LYS A 65 -26.51 32.94 21.96
N PRO A 66 -25.48 33.78 22.01
CA PRO A 66 -25.37 34.83 23.02
C PRO A 66 -26.56 35.81 22.91
N ASP A 67 -27.22 36.10 24.03
CA ASP A 67 -28.25 37.14 24.06
C ASP A 67 -27.63 38.50 23.67
N PRO A 68 -28.22 39.24 22.70
CA PRO A 68 -27.71 40.55 22.30
C PRO A 68 -27.70 41.54 23.45
N TRP A 69 -26.76 42.49 23.41
CA TRP A 69 -26.82 43.65 24.30
C TRP A 69 -27.92 44.59 23.84
N TYR A 70 -29.04 44.62 24.57
CA TYR A 70 -30.12 45.58 24.34
C TYR A 70 -29.90 46.93 25.04
N ASN A 71 -28.90 47.03 25.94
CA ASN A 71 -28.56 48.26 26.67
C ASN A 71 -27.14 48.74 26.32
N MET A 72 -27.04 49.62 25.33
CA MET A 72 -25.79 50.25 24.88
C MET A 72 -25.03 50.97 25.99
N ARG A 73 -25.75 51.51 26.99
CA ARG A 73 -25.13 52.20 28.12
C ARG A 73 -24.37 51.23 29.02
N ASP A 74 -24.90 50.03 29.25
CA ASP A 74 -24.22 49.03 30.06
C ASP A 74 -22.97 48.52 29.33
N LEU A 75 -23.03 48.34 28.01
CA LEU A 75 -21.88 47.92 27.21
C LEU A 75 -20.77 48.96 27.25
N ALA A 76 -21.11 50.23 27.00
CA ALA A 76 -20.17 51.34 27.08
C ALA A 76 -19.51 51.42 28.47
N CYS A 77 -20.27 51.23 29.55
CA CYS A 77 -19.72 51.17 30.90
C CYS A 77 -18.76 49.98 31.09
N ALA A 78 -19.10 48.80 30.57
CA ALA A 78 -18.26 47.62 30.68
C ALA A 78 -16.95 47.78 29.89
N LEU A 79 -17.01 48.33 28.68
CA LEU A 79 -15.83 48.62 27.85
C LEU A 79 -14.94 49.71 28.48
N GLU A 80 -15.52 50.76 29.09
CA GLU A 80 -14.72 51.75 29.83
C GLU A 80 -14.03 51.15 31.05
N LEU A 81 -14.69 50.21 31.74
CA LEU A 81 -14.05 49.47 32.83
C LEU A 81 -12.90 48.60 32.32
N ILE A 82 -13.09 47.84 31.25
CA ILE A 82 -12.01 47.05 30.63
C ILE A 82 -10.86 47.97 30.18
N ALA A 83 -11.17 49.10 29.56
CA ALA A 83 -10.20 50.11 29.14
C ALA A 83 -9.45 50.72 30.31
N SER A 84 -9.96 50.64 31.54
CA SER A 84 -9.27 51.10 32.75
C SER A 84 -8.28 50.08 33.34
N TRP A 85 -8.34 48.80 32.96
CA TRP A 85 -7.46 47.76 33.50
C TRP A 85 -6.05 47.87 32.93
N ASP A 86 -5.05 47.69 33.79
CA ASP A 86 -3.64 47.75 33.40
C ASP A 86 -3.07 46.35 33.14
N CYS A 87 -2.20 46.23 32.15
CA CYS A 87 -1.57 44.99 31.70
C CYS A 87 -0.08 45.27 31.45
N PRO A 88 0.81 45.08 32.44
CA PRO A 88 2.18 45.60 32.40
C PRO A 88 3.01 45.26 31.15
N ASP A 89 2.85 44.06 30.56
CA ASP A 89 3.61 43.66 29.36
C ASP A 89 2.82 43.78 28.06
N MET A 90 1.61 44.34 28.13
CA MET A 90 0.80 44.65 26.96
C MET A 90 0.52 46.15 26.91
N GLU A 91 1.22 46.86 26.03
CA GLU A 91 0.88 48.24 25.71
C GLU A 91 -0.57 48.28 25.20
N LYS A 92 -1.33 49.29 25.61
CA LYS A 92 -2.76 49.36 25.34
C LYS A 92 -3.12 50.69 24.68
N GLU A 93 -3.78 50.62 23.53
CA GLU A 93 -4.37 51.78 22.87
C GLU A 93 -5.90 51.67 22.94
N VAL A 94 -6.58 52.79 23.22
CA VAL A 94 -8.05 52.81 23.31
C VAL A 94 -8.61 53.85 22.35
N ARG A 95 -9.36 53.39 21.35
CA ARG A 95 -10.02 54.27 20.38
C ARG A 95 -11.42 54.61 20.86
N ARG A 96 -11.78 55.90 20.76
CA ARG A 96 -13.07 56.43 21.20
C ARG A 96 -13.74 57.21 20.09
N GLU A 97 -15.05 57.05 19.99
CA GLU A 97 -15.91 57.85 19.12
C GLU A 97 -17.07 58.42 19.95
N SER A 98 -17.31 59.72 19.83
CA SER A 98 -18.33 60.43 20.62
C SER A 98 -18.22 60.22 22.15
N GLY A 99 -17.01 59.94 22.65
CA GLY A 99 -16.75 59.69 24.07
C GLY A 99 -17.04 58.26 24.54
N VAL A 100 -17.31 57.32 23.63
CA VAL A 100 -17.53 55.89 23.91
C VAL A 100 -16.36 55.08 23.37
N VAL A 101 -15.89 54.07 24.11
CA VAL A 101 -14.87 53.12 23.65
C VAL A 101 -15.41 52.30 22.49
N GLN A 102 -14.73 52.40 21.35
CA GLN A 102 -15.03 51.60 20.15
C GLN A 102 -14.11 50.39 20.06
N GLU A 103 -12.86 50.53 20.51
CA GLU A 103 -11.85 49.51 20.34
C GLU A 103 -10.78 49.62 21.42
N ILE A 104 -10.31 48.48 21.92
CA ILE A 104 -9.18 48.38 22.84
C ILE A 104 -8.16 47.43 22.21
N ASP A 105 -7.03 47.97 21.82
CA ASP A 105 -5.92 47.23 21.22
C ASP A 105 -4.86 46.95 22.28
N TYR A 106 -4.38 45.71 22.33
CA TYR A 106 -3.25 45.31 23.17
C TYR A 106 -2.09 44.84 22.30
N PHE A 107 -0.89 45.30 22.67
CA PHE A 107 0.33 45.12 21.93
C PHE A 107 1.41 44.49 22.79
N ILE A 108 2.11 43.49 22.26
CA ILE A 108 3.36 42.98 22.83
C ILE A 108 4.47 43.36 21.86
N ASN A 109 5.48 44.08 22.35
CA ASN A 109 6.60 44.56 21.54
C ASN A 109 6.16 45.33 20.26
N GLY A 110 5.13 46.18 20.41
CA GLY A 110 4.55 46.95 19.31
C GLY A 110 3.77 46.15 18.27
N GLN A 111 3.57 44.84 18.47
CA GLN A 111 2.71 44.01 17.63
C GLN A 111 1.35 43.83 18.27
N ARG A 112 0.28 44.14 17.52
CA ARG A 112 -1.10 43.95 17.98
C ARG A 112 -1.36 42.45 18.14
N VAL A 113 -1.62 42.01 19.37
CA VAL A 113 -1.83 40.59 19.70
C VAL A 113 -3.27 40.28 20.10
N LEU A 114 -3.97 41.28 20.61
CA LEU A 114 -5.32 41.15 21.13
C LEU A 114 -6.07 42.42 20.85
N TRP A 115 -7.36 42.30 20.53
CA TRP A 115 -8.21 43.46 20.53
C TRP A 115 -9.66 43.12 20.83
N LEU A 116 -10.33 44.12 21.40
CA LEU A 116 -11.75 44.09 21.71
C LEU A 116 -12.44 45.21 20.95
N GLU A 117 -13.34 44.85 20.05
CA GLU A 117 -14.11 45.79 19.24
C GLU A 117 -15.54 45.86 19.74
N HIS A 118 -16.13 47.03 19.63
CA HIS A 118 -17.56 47.24 19.69
C HIS A 118 -18.17 46.77 18.36
N GLY A 119 -18.55 45.50 18.28
CA GLY A 119 -19.12 44.90 17.08
C GLY A 119 -20.59 45.29 16.88
N GLU A 120 -20.89 45.98 15.79
CA GLU A 120 -22.26 46.27 15.36
C GLU A 120 -22.66 45.34 14.21
N GLU A 121 -23.52 44.36 14.49
CA GLU A 121 -24.06 43.48 13.43
C GLU A 121 -25.26 44.13 12.73
N HIS A 122 -26.13 44.79 13.51
CA HIS A 122 -27.31 45.55 13.06
C HIS A 122 -27.60 46.72 14.02
N GLU A 123 -28.47 47.66 13.62
CA GLU A 123 -28.90 48.85 14.39
C GLU A 123 -29.36 48.56 15.84
N TRP A 124 -29.67 47.31 16.18
CA TRP A 124 -30.28 46.89 17.45
C TRP A 124 -29.53 45.77 18.17
N SER A 125 -28.43 45.26 17.60
CA SER A 125 -27.66 44.14 18.15
C SER A 125 -26.17 44.45 18.13
N VAL A 126 -25.63 44.68 19.31
CA VAL A 126 -24.22 44.97 19.51
C VAL A 126 -23.60 43.88 20.37
N TYR A 127 -22.43 43.43 19.97
CA TYR A 127 -21.67 42.41 20.65
C TYR A 127 -20.21 42.85 20.77
N PRO A 128 -19.60 42.75 21.97
CA PRO A 128 -18.15 42.85 22.07
C PRO A 128 -17.50 41.71 21.29
N LEU A 129 -16.72 42.05 20.26
CA LEU A 129 -15.97 41.11 19.44
C LEU A 129 -14.53 41.09 19.93
N PHE A 130 -14.13 39.93 20.43
CA PHE A 130 -12.77 39.68 20.85
C PHE A 130 -11.99 38.98 19.74
N THR A 131 -10.79 39.44 19.42
CA THR A 131 -9.97 38.80 18.40
C THR A 131 -8.50 38.75 18.83
N THR A 132 -7.83 37.65 18.49
CA THR A 132 -6.38 37.47 18.65
C THR A 132 -5.69 37.58 17.29
N PHE A 133 -4.39 37.89 17.24
CA PHE A 133 -3.66 38.13 15.98
C PHE A 133 -3.67 36.98 14.96
N TRP A 134 -3.98 35.74 15.37
CA TRP A 134 -4.16 34.58 14.49
C TRP A 134 -5.47 33.83 14.70
N GLY A 135 -6.31 34.28 15.63
CA GLY A 135 -7.57 33.67 15.98
C GLY A 135 -8.72 34.19 15.13
N GLU A 136 -9.85 33.49 15.21
CA GLU A 136 -11.13 33.99 14.73
C GLU A 136 -11.74 34.92 15.79
N SER A 137 -12.51 35.90 15.33
CA SER A 137 -13.26 36.78 16.23
C SER A 137 -14.30 35.97 16.99
N GLN A 138 -14.37 36.19 18.31
CA GLN A 138 -15.31 35.54 19.20
C GLN A 138 -16.25 36.57 19.84
N GLU A 139 -17.55 36.30 19.73
CA GLU A 139 -18.57 37.06 20.45
C GLU A 139 -18.55 36.71 21.95
N LEU A 140 -18.49 37.72 22.80
CA LEU A 140 -18.61 37.56 24.25
C LEU A 140 -20.03 37.87 24.72
N THR A 141 -20.54 37.06 25.66
CA THR A 141 -21.92 37.20 26.16
C THR A 141 -22.03 38.32 27.19
N PHE A 142 -23.22 38.92 27.32
CA PHE A 142 -23.53 39.89 28.38
C PHE A 142 -23.22 39.33 29.79
N LYS A 143 -23.62 38.08 30.03
CA LYS A 143 -23.48 37.41 31.32
C LYS A 143 -22.09 36.75 31.43
N GLY A 144 -21.07 37.57 31.61
CA GLY A 144 -19.71 37.08 31.78
C GLY A 144 -18.64 38.02 31.28
N LEU A 145 -18.96 38.99 30.39
CA LEU A 145 -17.99 39.87 29.73
C LEU A 145 -16.84 40.34 30.63
N LEU A 146 -17.13 40.93 31.79
CA LEU A 146 -16.08 41.45 32.69
C LEU A 146 -15.23 40.34 33.31
N GLU A 147 -15.83 39.22 33.71
CA GLU A 147 -15.12 38.09 34.31
C GLU A 147 -14.29 37.33 33.27
N ASP A 148 -14.89 37.07 32.11
CA ASP A 148 -14.31 36.38 30.98
C ASP A 148 -13.14 37.19 30.41
N PHE A 149 -13.33 38.50 30.16
CA PHE A 149 -12.26 39.36 29.65
C PHE A 149 -11.14 39.59 30.66
N ARG A 150 -11.48 39.71 31.95
CA ARG A 150 -10.46 39.74 33.02
C ARG A 150 -9.64 38.46 33.00
N ARG A 151 -10.28 37.29 32.88
CA ARG A 151 -9.60 36.00 32.79
C ARG A 151 -8.74 35.89 31.54
N ILE A 152 -9.23 36.35 30.39
CA ILE A 152 -8.46 36.38 29.14
C ILE A 152 -7.22 37.25 29.34
N LEU A 153 -7.36 38.51 29.73
CA LEU A 153 -6.21 39.42 29.89
C LEU A 153 -5.20 38.95 30.92
N THR A 154 -5.65 38.33 32.02
CA THR A 154 -4.77 37.72 33.03
C THR A 154 -3.92 36.57 32.46
N ASN A 155 -4.44 35.81 31.48
CA ASN A 155 -3.79 34.59 31.00
C ASN A 155 -3.17 34.71 29.60
N PHE A 156 -3.64 35.65 28.79
CA PHE A 156 -3.33 35.71 27.36
C PHE A 156 -1.87 36.07 27.11
N SER A 157 -1.32 37.01 27.89
CA SER A 157 0.09 37.38 27.82
C SER A 157 1.00 36.17 28.10
N ARG A 158 0.74 35.43 29.19
CA ARG A 158 1.45 34.20 29.55
C ARG A 158 1.29 33.12 28.48
N PHE A 159 0.06 32.88 28.01
CA PHE A 159 -0.20 31.94 26.92
C PHE A 159 0.63 32.29 25.68
N CYS A 160 0.67 33.57 25.31
CA CYS A 160 1.50 34.09 24.22
C CYS A 160 2.99 33.83 24.49
N GLY A 161 3.47 34.11 25.70
CA GLY A 161 4.85 33.89 26.12
C GLY A 161 5.30 32.43 26.10
N GLU A 162 4.39 31.49 26.41
CA GLU A 162 4.64 30.05 26.42
C GLU A 162 4.55 29.43 25.01
N ARG A 163 3.55 29.84 24.22
CA ARG A 163 3.24 29.20 22.93
C ARG A 163 3.97 29.80 21.74
N MET A 164 4.30 31.09 21.77
CA MET A 164 5.03 31.72 20.66
C MET A 164 6.41 31.06 20.41
N PRO A 165 7.25 30.78 21.44
CA PRO A 165 8.50 30.05 21.22
C PRO A 165 8.29 28.67 20.58
N GLU A 166 7.28 27.92 21.04
CA GLU A 166 6.97 26.61 20.48
C GLU A 166 6.55 26.69 19.01
N MET A 167 5.74 27.70 18.65
CA MET A 167 5.26 27.89 17.28
C MET A 167 6.39 28.27 16.33
N ILE A 168 7.25 29.22 16.74
CA ILE A 168 8.44 29.60 15.98
C ILE A 168 9.35 28.38 15.79
N ALA A 169 9.66 27.65 16.86
CA ALA A 169 10.49 26.44 16.78
C ALA A 169 9.87 25.33 15.91
N ARG A 170 8.53 25.24 15.80
CA ARG A 170 7.86 24.30 14.89
C ARG A 170 8.02 24.75 13.42
N GLU A 171 7.82 26.03 13.13
CA GLU A 171 7.97 26.58 11.78
C GLU A 171 9.43 26.55 11.30
N GLU A 172 10.39 26.89 12.16
CA GLU A 172 11.82 26.77 11.86
C GLU A 172 12.21 25.32 11.53
N ARG A 173 11.78 24.36 12.37
CA ARG A 173 12.02 22.93 12.08
C ARG A 173 11.39 22.50 10.77
N ARG A 174 10.20 23.02 10.44
CA ARG A 174 9.53 22.73 9.17
C ARG A 174 10.31 23.32 7.98
N ALA A 175 10.74 24.57 8.07
CA ALA A 175 11.55 25.22 7.04
C ALA A 175 12.87 24.47 6.83
N GLN A 176 13.56 24.10 7.90
CA GLN A 176 14.76 23.28 7.87
C GLN A 176 14.50 21.91 7.21
N ASN A 177 13.42 21.22 7.60
CA ASN A 177 13.05 19.93 6.99
C ASN A 177 12.69 20.06 5.50
N ALA A 178 12.04 21.17 5.10
CA ALA A 178 11.72 21.45 3.70
C ALA A 178 12.99 21.70 2.89
N GLN A 179 13.95 22.46 3.43
CA GLN A 179 15.25 22.68 2.82
C GLN A 179 16.05 21.37 2.70
N LEU A 180 16.10 20.57 3.76
CA LEU A 180 16.72 19.24 3.72
C LEU A 180 16.07 18.31 2.69
N LYS A 181 14.74 18.37 2.55
CA LYS A 181 14.00 17.61 1.54
C LYS A 181 14.37 18.07 0.12
N ALA A 182 14.47 19.37 -0.13
CA ALA A 182 14.86 19.91 -1.42
C ALA A 182 16.30 19.50 -1.79
N ILE A 183 17.24 19.64 -0.85
CA ILE A 183 18.62 19.18 -1.01
C ILE A 183 18.66 17.66 -1.29
N ALA A 184 17.87 16.87 -0.54
CA ALA A 184 17.81 15.42 -0.77
C ALA A 184 17.25 15.10 -2.16
N GLN A 185 16.17 15.76 -2.60
CA GLN A 185 15.58 15.56 -3.92
C GLN A 185 16.56 15.88 -5.05
N GLU A 186 17.36 16.94 -4.92
CA GLU A 186 18.31 17.34 -5.95
C GLU A 186 19.57 16.47 -5.99
N HIS A 187 19.94 15.83 -4.87
CA HIS A 187 21.23 15.15 -4.75
C HIS A 187 21.16 13.65 -4.46
N ILE A 188 19.98 13.06 -4.24
CA ILE A 188 19.85 11.64 -3.87
C ILE A 188 20.48 10.71 -4.91
N ALA A 189 20.23 10.92 -6.20
CA ALA A 189 20.83 10.10 -7.27
C ALA A 189 22.35 10.12 -7.24
N VAL A 190 22.96 11.30 -7.09
CA VAL A 190 24.43 11.46 -7.08
C VAL A 190 25.03 10.83 -5.82
N LEU A 191 24.41 11.04 -4.66
CA LEU A 191 24.88 10.49 -3.39
C LEU A 191 24.77 8.97 -3.36
N VAL A 192 23.65 8.41 -3.83
CA VAL A 192 23.47 6.97 -3.97
C VAL A 192 24.47 6.40 -4.96
N ALA A 193 24.66 7.03 -6.13
CA ALA A 193 25.64 6.58 -7.12
C ALA A 193 27.05 6.48 -6.53
N ASN A 194 27.52 7.53 -5.84
CA ASN A 194 28.83 7.51 -5.22
C ASN A 194 28.95 6.38 -4.19
N LEU A 195 27.94 6.19 -3.34
CA LEU A 195 27.96 5.12 -2.34
C LEU A 195 27.97 3.73 -2.97
N MET A 196 27.12 3.49 -3.98
CA MET A 196 27.06 2.17 -4.63
C MET A 196 28.37 1.86 -5.36
N ASN A 197 28.97 2.86 -6.03
CA ASN A 197 30.26 2.71 -6.69
C ASN A 197 31.40 2.44 -5.69
N ASP A 198 31.44 3.16 -4.56
CA ASP A 198 32.43 2.93 -3.50
C ASP A 198 32.28 1.53 -2.87
N GLY A 199 31.05 1.02 -2.79
CA GLY A 199 30.74 -0.32 -2.32
C GLY A 199 30.89 -1.43 -3.37
N GLY A 200 31.05 -1.09 -4.65
CA GLY A 200 31.09 -2.06 -5.75
C GLY A 200 29.74 -2.71 -6.08
N PHE A 201 28.63 -2.10 -5.68
CA PHE A 201 27.29 -2.65 -5.86
C PHE A 201 26.69 -2.24 -7.21
N SER A 202 26.08 -3.21 -7.92
CA SER A 202 25.22 -2.91 -9.08
C SER A 202 23.82 -2.55 -8.59
N TYR A 203 23.26 -1.45 -9.10
CA TYR A 203 22.02 -0.90 -8.55
C TYR A 203 21.13 -0.25 -9.61
N ASP A 204 19.87 -0.02 -9.26
CA ASP A 204 19.00 0.91 -9.96
C ASP A 204 18.24 1.76 -8.93
N LEU A 205 17.85 2.96 -9.34
CA LEU A 205 17.21 3.95 -8.46
C LEU A 205 16.01 4.54 -9.19
N GLU A 206 14.83 4.31 -8.64
CA GLU A 206 13.60 4.95 -9.06
C GLU A 206 13.26 6.10 -8.11
N GLU A 207 13.06 7.29 -8.64
CA GLU A 207 12.68 8.47 -7.86
C GLU A 207 11.16 8.70 -7.91
N GLU A 208 10.54 8.77 -6.74
CA GLU A 208 9.14 9.15 -6.57
C GLU A 208 9.02 10.53 -5.90
N SER A 209 7.81 11.08 -5.85
CA SER A 209 7.57 12.41 -5.27
C SER A 209 7.97 12.57 -3.78
N GLN A 210 7.98 11.48 -3.00
CA GLN A 210 8.24 11.51 -1.56
C GLN A 210 9.42 10.66 -1.09
N ARG A 211 9.95 9.79 -1.95
CA ARG A 211 11.00 8.82 -1.64
C ARG A 211 11.73 8.42 -2.92
N ALA A 212 12.89 7.80 -2.77
CA ALA A 212 13.48 6.99 -3.83
C ALA A 212 13.46 5.50 -3.43
N LEU A 213 13.29 4.62 -4.40
CA LEU A 213 13.42 3.18 -4.25
C LEU A 213 14.77 2.77 -4.84
N LEU A 214 15.64 2.25 -3.98
CA LEU A 214 16.95 1.76 -4.36
C LEU A 214 16.89 0.24 -4.43
N TRP A 215 17.16 -0.32 -5.61
CA TRP A 215 17.35 -1.74 -5.80
C TRP A 215 18.84 -2.03 -5.96
N VAL A 216 19.34 -2.98 -5.19
CA VAL A 216 20.73 -3.40 -5.22
C VAL A 216 20.80 -4.88 -5.54
N ARG A 217 21.55 -5.24 -6.57
CA ARG A 217 21.74 -6.64 -6.94
C ARG A 217 22.67 -7.32 -5.94
N MET A 218 22.23 -8.46 -5.40
CA MET A 218 22.99 -9.29 -4.46
C MET A 218 23.21 -10.67 -5.07
N GLY A 219 24.33 -10.84 -5.79
CA GLY A 219 24.64 -12.07 -6.52
C GLY A 219 23.80 -12.25 -7.79
N GLU A 220 23.63 -13.50 -8.23
CA GLU A 220 22.96 -13.79 -9.50
C GLU A 220 21.44 -13.63 -9.41
N ASN A 221 20.85 -14.15 -8.34
CA ASN A 221 19.40 -14.41 -8.24
C ASN A 221 18.70 -13.64 -7.10
N ARG A 222 19.37 -12.69 -6.44
CA ARG A 222 18.77 -11.94 -5.33
C ARG A 222 18.98 -10.45 -5.49
N LEU A 223 18.07 -9.69 -4.91
CA LEU A 223 18.20 -8.25 -4.82
C LEU A 223 17.70 -7.75 -3.46
N VAL A 224 18.16 -6.56 -3.11
CA VAL A 224 17.74 -5.82 -1.92
C VAL A 224 17.04 -4.55 -2.36
N GLU A 225 15.81 -4.35 -1.89
CA GLU A 225 15.09 -3.10 -2.07
C GLU A 225 15.16 -2.28 -0.78
N LEU A 226 15.55 -1.01 -0.89
CA LEU A 226 15.49 -0.04 0.19
C LEU A 226 14.63 1.16 -0.20
N SER A 227 13.71 1.51 0.69
CA SER A 227 12.91 2.74 0.58
C SER A 227 13.62 3.89 1.29
N LEU A 228 13.87 4.97 0.55
CA LEU A 228 14.66 6.13 0.98
C LEU A 228 13.78 7.40 1.02
N PRO A 229 13.05 7.68 2.12
CA PRO A 229 12.22 8.88 2.21
C PRO A 229 13.06 10.15 2.22
N HIS A 230 12.74 11.12 1.35
CA HIS A 230 13.51 12.36 1.20
C HIS A 230 13.70 13.11 2.53
N ALA A 231 12.65 13.15 3.37
CA ALA A 231 12.67 13.80 4.67
C ALA A 231 13.70 13.23 5.67
N SER A 232 14.15 11.99 5.46
CA SER A 232 15.07 11.30 6.36
C SER A 232 16.35 10.80 5.68
N PHE A 233 16.48 10.98 4.37
CA PHE A 233 17.55 10.40 3.56
C PHE A 233 18.94 10.77 4.09
N ILE A 234 19.24 12.06 4.25
CA ILE A 234 20.55 12.54 4.72
C ILE A 234 20.94 11.93 6.07
N LYS A 235 19.97 11.76 6.98
CA LYS A 235 20.21 11.17 8.31
C LYS A 235 20.49 9.66 8.27
N ARG A 236 20.02 8.97 7.23
CA ARG A 236 20.10 7.51 7.08
C ARG A 236 21.12 7.05 6.05
N MET A 237 21.64 7.97 5.25
CA MET A 237 22.56 7.66 4.15
C MET A 237 23.80 6.90 4.64
N GLY A 238 24.35 7.27 5.79
CA GLY A 238 25.48 6.57 6.40
C GLY A 238 25.21 5.13 6.83
N GLU A 239 23.93 4.73 6.93
CA GLU A 239 23.52 3.36 7.28
C GLU A 239 23.38 2.46 6.03
N LEU A 240 23.37 3.02 4.81
CA LEU A 240 23.10 2.26 3.57
C LEU A 240 24.15 1.18 3.33
N LEU A 241 25.42 1.57 3.23
CA LEU A 241 26.50 0.62 2.97
C LEU A 241 26.65 -0.44 4.07
N PRO A 242 26.66 -0.09 5.37
CA PRO A 242 26.67 -1.10 6.43
C PRO A 242 25.52 -2.10 6.34
N THR A 243 24.32 -1.62 5.98
CA THR A 243 23.13 -2.48 5.84
C THR A 243 23.30 -3.42 4.64
N LEU A 244 23.72 -2.89 3.48
CA LEU A 244 23.93 -3.69 2.26
C LEU A 244 24.99 -4.76 2.46
N GLN A 245 26.14 -4.41 3.06
CA GLN A 245 27.22 -5.35 3.35
C GLN A 245 26.80 -6.45 4.33
N ALA A 246 26.02 -6.08 5.36
CA ALA A 246 25.50 -7.05 6.31
C ALA A 246 24.50 -8.01 5.66
N VAL A 247 23.64 -7.50 4.77
CA VAL A 247 22.71 -8.33 4.01
C VAL A 247 23.47 -9.23 3.04
N GLU A 248 24.45 -8.72 2.30
CA GLU A 248 25.29 -9.51 1.39
C GLU A 248 25.98 -10.67 2.12
N GLY A 249 26.72 -10.37 3.20
CA GLY A 249 27.40 -11.40 3.99
C GLY A 249 26.45 -12.41 4.64
N PHE A 250 25.23 -12.00 4.97
CA PHE A 250 24.16 -12.92 5.41
C PHE A 250 23.70 -13.83 4.26
N LEU A 251 23.44 -13.28 3.07
CA LEU A 251 22.96 -14.04 1.93
C LEU A 251 23.99 -15.04 1.41
N GLU A 252 25.29 -14.75 1.55
CA GLU A 252 26.39 -15.68 1.25
C GLU A 252 26.41 -16.90 2.20
N GLN A 253 25.98 -16.72 3.46
CA GLN A 253 25.98 -17.78 4.46
C GLN A 253 24.71 -18.63 4.42
N VAL A 254 23.56 -18.02 4.08
CA VAL A 254 22.28 -18.72 4.08
C VAL A 254 22.01 -19.45 2.78
N LYS A 255 22.06 -20.77 2.89
CA LYS A 255 21.83 -21.73 1.79
C LYS A 255 20.36 -22.04 1.52
N ILE A 256 19.44 -21.61 2.39
CA ILE A 256 18.01 -21.78 2.15
C ILE A 256 17.51 -20.63 1.27
N PRO A 257 16.79 -20.91 0.17
CA PRO A 257 16.09 -19.88 -0.59
C PRO A 257 15.10 -19.12 0.30
N LEU A 258 15.17 -17.78 0.26
CA LEU A 258 14.37 -16.93 1.14
C LEU A 258 14.06 -15.57 0.52
N THR A 259 12.99 -14.96 1.03
CA THR A 259 12.68 -13.54 0.83
C THR A 259 12.33 -12.88 2.17
N ILE A 260 12.53 -11.57 2.24
CA ILE A 260 12.10 -10.74 3.37
C ILE A 260 11.22 -9.64 2.80
N ASP A 261 9.94 -9.64 3.14
CA ASP A 261 8.97 -8.68 2.62
C ASP A 261 8.22 -7.96 3.76
N SER A 262 7.67 -6.79 3.47
CA SER A 262 6.79 -5.99 4.31
C SER A 262 5.30 -6.32 4.15
N ASN A 263 4.93 -7.20 3.20
CA ASN A 263 3.54 -7.51 2.90
C ASN A 263 3.05 -8.83 3.50
N ALA A 264 2.53 -8.78 4.72
CA ALA A 264 1.81 -9.92 5.31
C ALA A 264 0.42 -10.19 4.65
N ALA A 265 -0.11 -9.28 3.83
CA ALA A 265 -1.46 -9.40 3.27
C ALA A 265 -1.55 -10.37 2.08
N GLY A 266 -0.41 -10.78 1.51
CA GLY A 266 -0.34 -11.80 0.45
C GLY A 266 -0.29 -13.25 0.97
N ILE A 267 -0.31 -13.45 2.29
CA ILE A 267 -0.23 -14.78 2.91
C ILE A 267 -1.65 -15.37 2.97
N SER A 268 -1.86 -16.48 2.27
CA SER A 268 -3.13 -17.22 2.24
C SER A 268 -3.40 -17.97 3.56
N ALA A 269 -2.34 -18.36 4.27
CA ALA A 269 -2.41 -19.11 5.52
C ALA A 269 -2.61 -18.20 6.74
N GLU A 270 -3.45 -18.63 7.68
CA GLU A 270 -3.57 -17.96 8.99
C GLU A 270 -2.30 -18.18 9.82
N TRP A 271 -1.94 -17.20 10.65
CA TRP A 271 -0.81 -17.34 11.57
C TRP A 271 -1.05 -18.46 12.60
N GLY A 272 -0.06 -19.33 12.78
CA GLY A 272 -0.12 -20.54 13.58
C GLY A 272 -0.76 -21.74 12.86
N SER A 273 -1.13 -21.58 11.58
CA SER A 273 -1.81 -22.62 10.80
C SER A 273 -0.94 -23.19 9.68
N VAL A 274 -1.44 -24.28 9.09
CA VAL A 274 -0.90 -24.84 7.85
C VAL A 274 -2.02 -24.81 6.83
N TYR A 275 -1.79 -24.09 5.73
CA TYR A 275 -2.62 -24.20 4.54
C TYR A 275 -2.06 -25.31 3.66
N ARG A 276 -2.94 -26.24 3.29
CA ARG A 276 -2.60 -27.33 2.37
C ARG A 276 -3.53 -27.23 1.17
N GLU A 277 -2.93 -27.01 0.01
CA GLU A 277 -3.62 -27.25 -1.25
C GLU A 277 -3.71 -28.76 -1.46
N GLU A 278 -4.90 -29.26 -1.77
CA GLU A 278 -5.05 -30.67 -2.11
C GLU A 278 -4.28 -30.94 -3.39
N LEU A 279 -3.31 -31.86 -3.31
CA LEU A 279 -2.61 -32.32 -4.48
C LEU A 279 -3.61 -33.09 -5.35
N GLU A 280 -4.17 -32.42 -6.37
CA GLU A 280 -5.07 -33.06 -7.35
C GLU A 280 -4.42 -34.34 -7.86
N ASP A 281 -5.26 -35.33 -8.19
CA ASP A 281 -4.76 -36.52 -8.87
C ASP A 281 -4.35 -36.12 -10.29
N THR A 282 -3.13 -35.61 -10.41
CA THR A 282 -2.57 -35.16 -11.67
C THR A 282 -2.37 -36.30 -12.63
N THR A 283 -2.46 -37.58 -12.22
CA THR A 283 -2.48 -38.74 -13.14
C THR A 283 -3.82 -38.92 -13.87
N GLY A 284 -4.79 -38.03 -13.59
CA GLY A 284 -6.07 -37.92 -14.28
C GLY A 284 -6.02 -37.07 -15.55
N ARG A 285 -7.08 -36.30 -15.77
CA ARG A 285 -7.32 -35.55 -17.03
C ARG A 285 -6.24 -34.51 -17.36
N LEU A 286 -5.60 -33.91 -16.35
CA LEU A 286 -4.56 -32.88 -16.56
C LEU A 286 -3.25 -33.46 -17.13
N PHE A 287 -2.72 -34.56 -16.57
CA PHE A 287 -1.56 -35.25 -17.16
C PHE A 287 -1.87 -35.73 -18.58
N GLU A 288 -3.05 -36.32 -18.75
CA GLU A 288 -3.49 -36.80 -20.05
C GLU A 288 -3.50 -35.66 -21.07
N SER A 289 -4.08 -34.52 -20.69
CA SER A 289 -4.10 -33.32 -21.51
C SER A 289 -2.70 -32.84 -21.87
N HIS A 290 -1.81 -32.74 -20.88
CA HIS A 290 -0.46 -32.23 -21.13
C HIS A 290 0.36 -33.17 -22.02
N PHE A 291 0.36 -34.47 -21.71
CA PHE A 291 1.10 -35.46 -22.49
C PHE A 291 0.64 -35.48 -23.95
N TRP A 292 -0.67 -35.51 -24.19
CA TRP A 292 -1.20 -35.66 -25.54
C TRP A 292 -1.21 -34.38 -26.36
N SER A 293 -1.18 -33.20 -25.71
CA SER A 293 -1.25 -31.91 -26.42
C SER A 293 -0.20 -31.80 -27.54
N GLY A 294 1.08 -32.07 -27.24
CA GLY A 294 2.17 -32.01 -28.23
C GLY A 294 2.00 -33.03 -29.37
N PRO A 295 2.01 -34.35 -29.09
CA PRO A 295 1.89 -35.39 -30.11
C PRO A 295 0.62 -35.29 -30.97
N ALA A 296 -0.53 -34.96 -30.36
CA ALA A 296 -1.79 -34.85 -31.10
C ALA A 296 -1.82 -33.60 -31.99
N MET A 297 -1.27 -32.48 -31.54
CA MET A 297 -1.10 -31.29 -32.38
C MET A 297 -0.13 -31.56 -33.54
N GLU A 298 1.00 -32.21 -33.28
CA GLU A 298 1.95 -32.58 -34.34
C GLU A 298 1.31 -33.50 -35.38
N TYR A 299 0.55 -34.50 -34.92
CA TYR A 299 -0.19 -35.40 -35.80
C TYR A 299 -1.21 -34.65 -36.67
N ALA A 300 -2.09 -33.85 -36.04
CA ALA A 300 -3.06 -33.04 -36.76
C ALA A 300 -2.36 -32.11 -37.75
N ASN A 301 -1.31 -31.41 -37.34
CA ASN A 301 -0.61 -30.46 -38.20
C ASN A 301 0.04 -31.14 -39.40
N ARG A 302 0.67 -32.29 -39.19
CA ARG A 302 1.31 -33.04 -40.26
C ARG A 302 0.29 -33.58 -41.27
N VAL A 303 -0.84 -34.12 -40.82
CA VAL A 303 -1.78 -34.82 -41.69
C VAL A 303 -2.82 -33.89 -42.31
N LEU A 304 -3.34 -32.93 -41.54
CA LEU A 304 -4.35 -31.97 -42.02
C LEU A 304 -3.70 -30.80 -42.76
N PHE A 305 -2.52 -30.32 -42.34
CA PHE A 305 -1.91 -29.08 -42.89
C PHE A 305 -0.57 -29.30 -43.61
N GLY A 306 0.11 -30.44 -43.42
CA GLY A 306 1.49 -30.69 -43.89
C GLY A 306 1.67 -30.93 -45.39
N GLY A 307 0.74 -30.51 -46.25
CA GLY A 307 0.82 -30.71 -47.70
C GLY A 307 -0.52 -30.73 -48.45
N ALA A 308 -1.65 -30.60 -47.75
CA ALA A 308 -2.97 -30.51 -48.38
C ALA A 308 -3.16 -29.13 -49.02
N LYS A 309 -3.75 -29.08 -50.22
CA LYS A 309 -4.33 -27.83 -50.72
C LYS A 309 -5.50 -27.48 -49.81
N MET A 310 -5.52 -26.25 -49.29
CA MET A 310 -6.73 -25.73 -48.67
C MET A 310 -7.81 -25.65 -49.75
N GLU A 311 -8.94 -26.29 -49.50
CA GLU A 311 -10.12 -26.15 -50.35
C GLU A 311 -10.87 -24.96 -49.79
N GLY A 312 -11.13 -23.93 -50.62
CA GLY A 312 -11.87 -22.68 -50.35
C GLY A 312 -13.29 -22.82 -49.75
N LYS A 313 -13.59 -23.95 -49.11
CA LYS A 313 -14.88 -24.36 -48.57
C LYS A 313 -14.96 -23.87 -47.13
N ALA A 314 -16.09 -23.24 -46.81
CA ALA A 314 -16.36 -22.82 -45.45
C ALA A 314 -16.81 -23.95 -44.49
N TRP A 315 -17.09 -25.18 -44.98
CA TRP A 315 -17.72 -26.26 -44.19
C TRP A 315 -17.36 -27.69 -44.65
N LEU A 316 -17.27 -28.63 -43.71
CA LEU A 316 -17.24 -30.08 -44.00
C LEU A 316 -18.64 -30.64 -44.26
N ASP A 317 -18.75 -31.52 -45.25
CA ASP A 317 -19.96 -32.34 -45.45
C ASP A 317 -19.95 -33.50 -44.44
N MET A 318 -20.68 -33.32 -43.35
CA MET A 318 -20.68 -34.27 -42.23
C MET A 318 -21.37 -35.61 -42.58
N GLU A 319 -22.28 -35.64 -43.56
CA GLU A 319 -22.91 -36.88 -44.02
C GLU A 319 -21.93 -37.70 -44.88
N ASP A 320 -21.10 -37.03 -45.71
CA ASP A 320 -19.98 -37.68 -46.41
C ASP A 320 -18.97 -38.25 -45.40
N VAL A 321 -18.50 -37.43 -44.45
CA VAL A 321 -17.55 -37.89 -43.42
C VAL A 321 -18.10 -39.06 -42.60
N TYR A 322 -19.37 -39.05 -42.24
CA TYR A 322 -20.02 -40.16 -41.51
C TYR A 322 -20.10 -41.45 -42.34
N SER A 323 -20.21 -41.34 -43.67
CA SER A 323 -20.29 -42.51 -44.55
C SER A 323 -18.96 -43.27 -44.67
N TRP A 324 -17.85 -42.68 -44.21
CA TRP A 324 -16.54 -43.31 -44.28
C TRP A 324 -16.43 -44.42 -43.22
N ASP A 325 -16.29 -45.66 -43.70
CA ASP A 325 -15.93 -46.80 -42.86
C ASP A 325 -14.44 -46.72 -42.51
N ILE A 326 -14.12 -46.27 -41.28
CA ILE A 326 -12.75 -46.09 -40.80
C ILE A 326 -12.38 -47.24 -39.86
N PRO A 327 -11.53 -48.20 -40.29
CA PRO A 327 -11.19 -49.36 -39.48
C PRO A 327 -10.57 -48.97 -38.13
N GLY A 328 -11.12 -49.52 -37.06
CA GLY A 328 -10.60 -49.31 -35.70
C GLY A 328 -11.18 -48.11 -34.98
N LEU A 329 -11.92 -47.22 -35.64
CA LEU A 329 -12.67 -46.16 -34.98
C LEU A 329 -14.16 -46.50 -34.91
N GLU A 330 -14.74 -46.25 -33.74
CA GLU A 330 -16.18 -46.25 -33.51
C GLU A 330 -16.67 -44.82 -33.67
N VAL A 331 -17.83 -44.61 -34.32
CA VAL A 331 -18.39 -43.28 -34.54
C VAL A 331 -19.80 -43.18 -33.96
N GLN A 332 -20.05 -42.13 -33.19
CA GLN A 332 -21.37 -41.76 -32.68
C GLN A 332 -21.82 -40.44 -33.31
N VAL A 333 -23.02 -40.46 -33.90
CA VAL A 333 -23.62 -39.25 -34.48
C VAL A 333 -24.32 -38.44 -33.39
N VAL A 334 -23.95 -37.17 -33.26
CA VAL A 334 -24.63 -36.24 -32.36
C VAL A 334 -25.42 -35.22 -33.19
N ARG A 335 -26.74 -35.23 -33.03
CA ARG A 335 -27.67 -34.35 -33.75
C ARG A 335 -28.18 -33.23 -32.83
N PRO A 336 -28.08 -31.94 -33.21
CA PRO A 336 -28.54 -30.85 -32.38
C PRO A 336 -30.07 -30.86 -32.26
N TYR A 337 -30.59 -30.61 -31.06
CA TYR A 337 -32.03 -30.62 -30.79
C TYR A 337 -32.85 -29.65 -31.67
N PHE A 338 -32.22 -28.58 -32.17
CA PHE A 338 -32.88 -27.48 -32.90
C PHE A 338 -32.84 -27.61 -34.44
N ARG A 339 -32.12 -28.60 -35.01
CA ARG A 339 -32.15 -28.89 -36.46
C ARG A 339 -32.37 -30.38 -36.68
N ARG A 340 -33.62 -30.79 -36.87
CA ARG A 340 -33.96 -32.18 -37.18
C ARG A 340 -33.41 -32.56 -38.55
N GLY A 341 -32.40 -33.42 -38.58
CA GLY A 341 -31.86 -34.01 -39.81
C GLY A 341 -30.38 -33.70 -40.05
N ASP A 342 -29.81 -32.67 -39.42
CA ASP A 342 -28.40 -32.32 -39.59
C ASP A 342 -27.54 -33.10 -38.59
N ILE A 343 -26.32 -33.47 -39.00
CA ILE A 343 -25.26 -33.95 -38.10
C ILE A 343 -24.57 -32.72 -37.51
N GLY A 344 -24.59 -32.57 -36.19
CA GLY A 344 -23.90 -31.47 -35.50
C GLY A 344 -22.41 -31.74 -35.37
N HIS A 345 -22.08 -32.92 -34.86
CA HIS A 345 -20.72 -33.45 -34.82
C HIS A 345 -20.73 -34.98 -34.80
N LEU A 346 -19.56 -35.55 -35.10
CA LEU A 346 -19.26 -36.97 -35.04
C LEU A 346 -18.25 -37.20 -33.93
N ASP A 347 -18.65 -37.96 -32.91
CA ASP A 347 -17.77 -38.37 -31.82
C ASP A 347 -17.08 -39.68 -32.20
N TYR A 348 -15.75 -39.65 -32.23
CA TYR A 348 -14.94 -40.83 -32.50
C TYR A 348 -14.37 -41.42 -31.21
N SER A 349 -14.54 -42.72 -31.05
CA SER A 349 -13.93 -43.53 -29.98
C SER A 349 -13.04 -44.63 -30.54
N LEU A 350 -12.08 -45.07 -29.74
CA LEU A 350 -11.19 -46.20 -30.04
C LEU A 350 -11.26 -47.19 -28.87
N GLY A 351 -11.90 -48.34 -29.11
CA GLY A 351 -12.18 -49.33 -28.07
C GLY A 351 -13.04 -48.78 -26.93
N GLY A 352 -14.10 -48.02 -27.26
CA GLY A 352 -15.00 -47.38 -26.31
C GLY A 352 -14.44 -46.14 -25.58
N ARG A 353 -13.18 -45.75 -25.79
CA ARG A 353 -12.61 -44.52 -25.21
C ARG A 353 -12.81 -43.34 -26.17
N PRO A 354 -13.45 -42.24 -25.74
CA PRO A 354 -13.57 -41.03 -26.55
C PRO A 354 -12.20 -40.46 -26.93
N MET A 355 -12.03 -40.11 -28.20
CA MET A 355 -10.77 -39.59 -28.72
C MET A 355 -10.90 -38.14 -29.17
N PHE A 356 -11.86 -37.86 -30.05
CA PHE A 356 -12.11 -36.53 -30.58
C PHE A 356 -13.49 -36.44 -31.22
N SER A 357 -13.95 -35.21 -31.42
CA SER A 357 -15.19 -34.85 -32.08
C SER A 357 -14.87 -34.01 -33.32
N ILE A 358 -15.48 -34.34 -34.46
CA ILE A 358 -15.40 -33.54 -35.68
C ILE A 358 -16.75 -32.86 -35.90
N SER A 359 -16.73 -31.54 -36.08
CA SER A 359 -17.89 -30.75 -36.50
C SER A 359 -17.64 -30.13 -37.87
N SER A 360 -18.66 -29.51 -38.45
CA SER A 360 -18.50 -28.78 -39.72
C SER A 360 -17.50 -27.62 -39.64
N LYS A 361 -17.13 -27.19 -38.42
CA LYS A 361 -16.24 -26.06 -38.12
C LYS A 361 -14.90 -26.45 -37.51
N GLY A 362 -14.68 -27.72 -37.15
CA GLY A 362 -13.59 -28.00 -36.21
C GLY A 362 -13.31 -29.44 -35.82
N LEU A 363 -12.13 -29.64 -35.25
CA LEU A 363 -11.71 -30.83 -34.51
C LEU A 363 -11.53 -30.47 -33.04
N GLU A 364 -12.14 -31.23 -32.15
CA GLU A 364 -12.00 -31.09 -30.69
C GLU A 364 -11.52 -32.41 -30.10
N TYR A 365 -10.43 -32.41 -29.34
CA TYR A 365 -9.95 -33.62 -28.69
C TYR A 365 -10.64 -33.87 -27.35
N SER A 366 -11.02 -35.12 -27.07
CA SER A 366 -11.67 -35.47 -25.81
C SER A 366 -10.72 -35.45 -24.60
N PHE A 367 -9.42 -35.63 -24.87
CA PHE A 367 -8.39 -35.77 -23.84
C PHE A 367 -7.59 -34.48 -23.55
N PHE A 368 -7.75 -33.40 -24.33
CA PHE A 368 -7.25 -32.06 -24.00
C PHE A 368 -8.16 -30.97 -24.58
N PRO A 369 -8.42 -29.86 -23.85
CA PRO A 369 -9.42 -28.85 -24.21
C PRO A 369 -8.91 -27.87 -25.29
N LEU A 370 -8.27 -28.37 -26.35
CA LEU A 370 -7.93 -27.58 -27.52
C LEU A 370 -8.94 -27.86 -28.63
N VAL A 371 -9.54 -26.79 -29.15
CA VAL A 371 -10.39 -26.84 -30.34
C VAL A 371 -9.59 -26.27 -31.50
N HIS A 372 -9.34 -27.09 -32.52
CA HIS A 372 -8.93 -26.58 -33.83
C HIS A 372 -10.18 -26.05 -34.52
N VAL A 373 -10.45 -24.76 -34.36
CA VAL A 373 -11.50 -24.06 -35.09
C VAL A 373 -10.94 -23.62 -36.43
N PHE A 374 -11.54 -24.07 -37.51
CA PHE A 374 -11.26 -23.56 -38.83
C PHE A 374 -12.16 -22.33 -39.04
N GLN A 375 -11.55 -21.14 -39.20
CA GLN A 375 -12.29 -19.88 -39.30
C GLN A 375 -13.19 -19.86 -40.55
N GLU A 376 -14.21 -18.99 -40.52
CA GLU A 376 -15.18 -18.83 -41.62
C GLU A 376 -14.54 -18.32 -42.94
N ASP A 377 -13.25 -17.96 -42.90
CA ASP A 377 -12.44 -17.52 -44.04
C ASP A 377 -11.70 -18.72 -44.69
N GLU A 378 -12.44 -19.43 -45.54
CA GLU A 378 -12.06 -20.24 -46.72
C GLU A 378 -10.95 -21.33 -46.64
N ASP A 379 -10.11 -21.45 -45.62
CA ASP A 379 -8.97 -22.38 -45.66
C ASP A 379 -9.22 -23.68 -44.86
N MET A 380 -10.10 -24.56 -45.38
CA MET A 380 -10.32 -25.91 -44.82
C MET A 380 -9.36 -26.94 -45.41
N PRO A 381 -8.86 -27.92 -44.62
CA PRO A 381 -8.14 -29.06 -45.17
C PRO A 381 -9.00 -29.81 -46.17
N ALA A 382 -8.40 -30.25 -47.28
CA ALA A 382 -9.07 -31.09 -48.27
C ALA A 382 -9.72 -32.33 -47.64
N LEU A 383 -10.83 -32.82 -48.20
CA LEU A 383 -11.52 -34.02 -47.70
C LEU A 383 -10.59 -35.25 -47.62
N SER A 384 -9.64 -35.36 -48.56
CA SER A 384 -8.64 -36.43 -48.54
C SER A 384 -7.70 -36.36 -47.33
N ALA A 385 -7.41 -35.15 -46.82
CA ALA A 385 -6.58 -34.94 -45.63
C ALA A 385 -7.35 -35.34 -44.36
N TRP A 386 -8.64 -34.99 -44.28
CA TRP A 386 -9.53 -35.46 -43.20
C TRP A 386 -9.66 -36.97 -43.16
N ARG A 387 -9.85 -37.59 -44.32
CA ARG A 387 -9.88 -39.05 -44.44
C ARG A 387 -8.55 -39.67 -44.00
N ALA A 388 -7.42 -39.13 -44.45
CA ALA A 388 -6.10 -39.60 -44.03
C ALA A 388 -5.86 -39.43 -42.52
N PHE A 389 -6.36 -38.33 -41.92
CA PHE A 389 -6.31 -38.12 -40.48
C PHE A 389 -7.06 -39.22 -39.73
N LEU A 390 -8.29 -39.55 -40.16
CA LEU A 390 -9.11 -40.59 -39.54
C LEU A 390 -8.50 -41.99 -39.72
N GLU A 391 -8.09 -42.33 -40.93
CA GLU A 391 -7.47 -43.64 -41.25
C GLU A 391 -6.16 -43.87 -40.49
N GLY A 392 -5.37 -42.81 -40.25
CA GLY A 392 -4.08 -42.91 -39.54
C GLY A 392 -4.19 -42.79 -38.00
N PHE A 393 -5.31 -42.34 -37.45
CA PHE A 393 -5.37 -41.94 -36.03
C PHE A 393 -5.16 -43.12 -35.08
N ALA A 394 -5.76 -44.27 -35.38
CA ALA A 394 -5.64 -45.46 -34.52
C ALA A 394 -4.18 -45.94 -34.41
N ASP A 395 -3.40 -45.83 -35.49
CA ASP A 395 -1.98 -46.20 -35.50
C ASP A 395 -1.15 -45.15 -34.76
N PHE A 396 -1.42 -43.86 -34.97
CA PHE A 396 -0.81 -42.77 -34.19
C PHE A 396 -1.03 -42.97 -32.68
N TYR A 397 -2.26 -43.23 -32.26
CA TYR A 397 -2.57 -43.38 -30.84
C TYR A 397 -1.88 -44.61 -30.25
N ARG A 398 -1.89 -45.74 -30.97
CA ARG A 398 -1.19 -46.97 -30.56
C ARG A 398 0.32 -46.79 -30.48
N SER A 399 0.93 -46.04 -31.40
CA SER A 399 2.39 -45.83 -31.40
C SER A 399 2.88 -45.05 -30.19
N HIS A 400 2.05 -44.17 -29.61
CA HIS A 400 2.39 -43.36 -28.43
C HIS A 400 1.92 -43.99 -27.11
N GLN A 401 1.19 -45.11 -27.16
CA GLN A 401 0.59 -45.71 -25.97
C GLN A 401 1.64 -46.19 -24.97
N ALA A 402 2.77 -46.74 -25.44
CA ALA A 402 3.86 -47.18 -24.57
C ALA A 402 4.49 -45.99 -23.82
N ASP A 403 4.79 -44.91 -24.54
CA ASP A 403 5.36 -43.68 -23.97
C ASP A 403 4.40 -43.03 -22.97
N TYR A 404 3.10 -42.99 -23.29
CA TYR A 404 2.06 -42.51 -22.38
C TYR A 404 2.04 -43.30 -21.07
N GLN A 405 2.07 -44.64 -21.13
CA GLN A 405 2.06 -45.47 -19.93
C GLN A 405 3.34 -45.31 -19.11
N ALA A 406 4.50 -45.19 -19.77
CA ALA A 406 5.78 -44.94 -19.10
C ALA A 406 5.78 -43.59 -18.38
N ALA A 407 5.35 -42.51 -19.07
CA ALA A 407 5.24 -41.18 -18.50
C ALA A 407 4.21 -41.13 -17.35
N LYS A 408 3.08 -41.83 -17.49
CA LYS A 408 2.05 -41.91 -16.44
C LYS A 408 2.57 -42.60 -15.18
N LEU A 409 3.32 -43.70 -15.35
CA LEU A 409 3.94 -44.40 -14.23
C LEU A 409 4.98 -43.53 -13.53
N GLU A 410 5.77 -42.77 -14.29
CA GLU A 410 6.77 -41.86 -13.72
C GLU A 410 6.11 -40.70 -12.97
N ALA A 411 5.10 -40.06 -13.56
CA ALA A 411 4.31 -39.02 -12.89
C ALA A 411 3.66 -39.53 -11.58
N ALA A 412 3.15 -40.77 -11.57
CA ALA A 412 2.61 -41.39 -10.36
C ALA A 412 3.67 -41.60 -9.27
N LYS A 413 4.91 -41.95 -9.63
CA LYS A 413 6.02 -42.05 -8.67
C LYS A 413 6.39 -40.67 -8.11
N VAL A 414 6.53 -39.66 -8.97
CA VAL A 414 6.85 -38.29 -8.56
C VAL A 414 5.79 -37.74 -7.63
N LEU A 415 4.50 -37.86 -7.99
CA LEU A 415 3.37 -37.47 -7.14
C LEU A 415 3.39 -38.18 -5.78
N LYS A 416 3.73 -39.47 -5.76
CA LYS A 416 3.87 -40.22 -4.49
C LYS A 416 5.00 -39.67 -3.63
N LEU A 417 6.17 -39.39 -4.23
CA LEU A 417 7.30 -38.79 -3.53
C LEU A 417 6.96 -37.40 -3.00
N GLN A 418 6.31 -36.56 -3.79
CA GLN A 418 5.85 -35.24 -3.37
C GLN A 418 4.83 -35.32 -2.22
N ARG A 419 3.87 -36.26 -2.25
CA ARG A 419 2.93 -36.49 -1.14
C ARG A 419 3.66 -36.84 0.16
N MET A 420 4.63 -37.75 0.07
CA MET A 420 5.44 -38.14 1.22
C MET A 420 6.30 -36.97 1.72
N GLY A 421 6.90 -36.21 0.80
CA GLY A 421 7.69 -35.03 1.07
C GLY A 421 6.89 -33.92 1.75
N GLN A 422 5.71 -33.59 1.22
CA GLN A 422 4.78 -32.61 1.78
C GLN A 422 4.39 -32.97 3.23
N GLN A 423 4.01 -34.24 3.46
CA GLN A 423 3.66 -34.73 4.81
C GLN A 423 4.86 -34.71 5.77
N GLY A 424 6.04 -35.12 5.28
CA GLY A 424 7.27 -35.13 6.05
C GLY A 424 7.72 -33.72 6.43
N LEU A 425 7.66 -32.78 5.48
CA LEU A 425 7.99 -31.37 5.68
C LEU A 425 7.04 -30.73 6.68
N GLU A 426 5.73 -30.93 6.54
CA GLU A 426 4.74 -30.40 7.49
C GLU A 426 5.02 -30.90 8.90
N ALA A 427 5.21 -32.21 9.07
CA ALA A 427 5.49 -32.79 10.38
C ALA A 427 6.78 -32.21 10.99
N ALA A 428 7.85 -32.13 10.20
CA ALA A 428 9.13 -31.57 10.64
C ALA A 428 9.00 -30.10 11.05
N LEU A 429 8.40 -29.25 10.20
CA LEU A 429 8.26 -27.82 10.48
C LEU A 429 7.33 -27.55 11.66
N ARG A 430 6.24 -28.30 11.83
CA ARG A 430 5.39 -28.20 13.03
C ARG A 430 6.17 -28.49 14.29
N THR A 431 6.98 -29.55 14.30
CA THR A 431 7.82 -29.91 15.44
C THR A 431 8.88 -28.84 15.74
N ILE A 432 9.62 -28.40 14.73
CA ILE A 432 10.70 -27.43 14.88
C ILE A 432 10.13 -26.07 15.31
N MET A 433 9.18 -25.53 14.56
CA MET A 433 8.65 -24.19 14.80
C MET A 433 7.81 -24.11 16.07
N GLY A 434 7.11 -25.18 16.44
CA GLY A 434 6.34 -25.28 17.68
C GLY A 434 7.16 -25.10 18.96
N GLN A 435 8.49 -25.24 18.89
CA GLN A 435 9.40 -25.08 20.02
C GLN A 435 10.03 -23.67 20.12
N THR A 436 9.89 -22.86 19.07
CA THR A 436 10.62 -21.58 18.96
C THR A 436 9.93 -20.39 19.62
N GLY A 437 8.60 -20.47 19.80
CA GLY A 437 7.77 -19.34 20.20
C GLY A 437 7.60 -18.27 19.11
N TYR A 438 8.14 -18.47 17.89
CA TYR A 438 7.87 -17.59 16.76
C TYR A 438 6.43 -17.73 16.28
N GLU A 439 5.88 -16.65 15.74
CA GLU A 439 4.63 -16.69 15.00
C GLU A 439 4.94 -17.04 13.55
N TRP A 440 4.36 -18.14 13.06
CA TRP A 440 4.68 -18.70 11.75
C TRP A 440 3.42 -19.22 11.06
N ALA A 441 3.45 -19.33 9.74
CA ALA A 441 2.43 -20.00 8.95
C ALA A 441 3.14 -20.85 7.88
N LEU A 442 2.54 -21.96 7.47
CA LEU A 442 3.10 -22.81 6.43
C LEU A 442 2.07 -23.00 5.32
N GLU A 443 2.51 -22.78 4.09
CA GLU A 443 1.71 -22.99 2.91
C GLU A 443 2.34 -24.10 2.07
N LEU A 444 1.54 -25.11 1.76
CA LEU A 444 1.95 -26.30 1.02
C LEU A 444 1.13 -26.34 -0.28
N ARG A 445 1.67 -25.76 -1.35
CA ARG A 445 1.01 -25.66 -2.65
C ARG A 445 1.25 -26.87 -3.52
N TRP A 446 0.41 -27.04 -4.53
CA TRP A 446 0.64 -27.93 -5.66
C TRP A 446 1.58 -27.23 -6.67
N VAL A 447 2.66 -27.90 -7.10
CA VAL A 447 3.43 -27.44 -8.28
C VAL A 447 2.76 -28.01 -9.51
N ASP A 448 2.34 -27.13 -10.42
CA ASP A 448 1.99 -27.57 -11.76
C ASP A 448 3.29 -28.03 -12.47
N MET A 449 3.54 -29.34 -12.47
CA MET A 449 4.73 -29.97 -13.06
C MET A 449 4.90 -29.62 -14.55
N TYR A 450 3.88 -29.07 -15.20
CA TYR A 450 3.83 -28.83 -16.64
C TYR A 450 4.06 -27.39 -17.06
N LYS A 451 4.04 -26.43 -16.12
CA LYS A 451 4.31 -25.02 -16.44
C LYS A 451 5.79 -24.69 -16.53
N GLY A 452 6.68 -25.59 -16.14
CA GLY A 452 8.13 -25.39 -16.23
C GLY A 452 8.67 -24.26 -15.34
N GLU A 453 7.80 -23.59 -14.59
CA GLU A 453 8.17 -22.59 -13.60
C GLU A 453 8.65 -23.31 -12.35
N ALA A 454 9.91 -23.09 -11.98
CA ALA A 454 10.55 -23.65 -10.81
C ALA A 454 10.04 -22.97 -9.53
N GLU A 455 8.74 -22.99 -9.30
CA GLU A 455 8.18 -22.54 -8.02
C GLU A 455 8.41 -23.63 -6.97
N MET A 456 9.15 -23.28 -5.92
CA MET A 456 9.24 -24.10 -4.72
C MET A 456 7.86 -24.16 -4.05
N PRO A 457 7.24 -25.35 -3.94
CA PRO A 457 5.82 -25.48 -3.57
C PRO A 457 5.53 -25.12 -2.12
N ALA A 458 6.51 -25.24 -1.24
CA ALA A 458 6.32 -25.02 0.17
C ALA A 458 6.93 -23.71 0.62
N ARG A 459 6.14 -22.92 1.35
CA ARG A 459 6.50 -21.60 1.85
C ARG A 459 6.28 -21.53 3.35
N LEU A 460 7.35 -21.43 4.11
CA LEU A 460 7.30 -21.15 5.55
C LEU A 460 7.40 -19.65 5.76
N TYR A 461 6.35 -19.06 6.31
CA TYR A 461 6.29 -17.67 6.71
C TYR A 461 6.63 -17.56 8.19
N VAL A 462 7.53 -16.65 8.54
CA VAL A 462 7.89 -16.33 9.93
C VAL A 462 7.77 -14.84 10.15
N ARG A 463 6.97 -14.43 11.14
CA ARG A 463 6.81 -13.02 11.48
C ARG A 463 8.06 -12.52 12.18
N VAL A 464 8.67 -11.45 11.65
CA VAL A 464 9.92 -10.89 12.17
C VAL A 464 9.64 -9.75 13.16
N LYS A 465 9.26 -8.58 12.66
CA LYS A 465 8.93 -7.39 13.46
C LYS A 465 8.00 -6.47 12.68
N GLY A 466 6.98 -5.93 13.35
CA GLY A 466 5.97 -5.10 12.69
C GLY A 466 5.23 -5.90 11.62
N LYS A 467 5.18 -5.37 10.39
CA LYS A 467 4.54 -6.04 9.24
C LYS A 467 5.50 -6.90 8.41
N ARG A 468 6.77 -7.04 8.82
CA ARG A 468 7.77 -7.79 8.04
C ARG A 468 7.65 -9.30 8.25
N VAL A 469 7.79 -10.03 7.15
CA VAL A 469 7.68 -11.48 7.07
C VAL A 469 8.92 -12.02 6.36
N LEU A 470 9.55 -13.02 6.96
CA LEU A 470 10.54 -13.87 6.33
C LEU A 470 9.79 -15.04 5.68
N THR A 471 10.02 -15.26 4.39
CA THR A 471 9.51 -16.42 3.67
C THR A 471 10.68 -17.32 3.33
N LEU A 472 10.60 -18.59 3.69
CA LEU A 472 11.58 -19.62 3.36
C LEU A 472 10.93 -20.63 2.44
N PHE A 473 11.62 -20.99 1.36
CA PHE A 473 11.09 -21.84 0.32
C PHE A 473 11.70 -23.24 0.38
N PHE A 474 10.89 -24.26 0.13
CA PHE A 474 11.29 -25.67 0.17
C PHE A 474 10.73 -26.43 -1.02
N ASP A 475 11.52 -27.35 -1.55
CA ASP A 475 11.04 -28.43 -2.42
C ASP A 475 10.69 -29.67 -1.58
N TYR A 476 9.67 -30.41 -1.98
CA TYR A 476 9.22 -31.59 -1.25
C TYR A 476 10.22 -32.74 -1.27
N VAL A 477 11.16 -32.75 -2.23
CA VAL A 477 12.13 -33.83 -2.43
C VAL A 477 13.38 -33.63 -1.57
N ASP A 478 13.87 -32.39 -1.41
CA ASP A 478 15.18 -32.10 -0.81
C ASP A 478 15.12 -31.30 0.50
N PHE A 479 13.93 -30.94 1.01
CA PHE A 479 13.79 -30.08 2.19
C PHE A 479 14.60 -30.52 3.42
N ALA A 480 14.84 -31.83 3.56
CA ALA A 480 15.58 -32.40 4.69
C ALA A 480 17.00 -31.81 4.82
N GLU A 481 17.62 -31.42 3.70
CA GLU A 481 18.94 -30.79 3.68
C GLU A 481 18.93 -29.37 4.28
N HIS A 482 17.78 -28.70 4.25
CA HIS A 482 17.59 -27.34 4.75
C HIS A 482 17.20 -27.28 6.23
N LEU A 483 16.60 -28.34 6.78
CA LEU A 483 16.15 -28.36 8.18
C LEU A 483 17.24 -28.01 9.21
N PRO A 484 18.50 -28.51 9.10
CA PRO A 484 19.55 -28.20 10.08
C PRO A 484 19.93 -26.72 10.14
N VAL A 485 19.76 -25.99 9.04
CA VAL A 485 20.13 -24.57 8.93
C VAL A 485 18.94 -23.62 9.06
N LEU A 486 17.73 -24.15 9.22
CA LEU A 486 16.48 -23.38 9.33
C LEU A 486 16.49 -22.37 10.49
N LEU A 487 16.67 -22.85 11.72
CA LEU A 487 16.63 -21.99 12.91
C LEU A 487 17.80 -20.98 12.95
N PRO A 488 19.04 -21.37 12.60
CA PRO A 488 20.12 -20.40 12.42
C PRO A 488 19.77 -19.29 11.42
N ALA A 489 19.21 -19.63 10.26
CA ALA A 489 18.83 -18.65 9.25
C ALA A 489 17.75 -17.69 9.77
N ILE A 490 16.68 -18.20 10.39
CA ILE A 490 15.64 -17.36 11.02
C ILE A 490 16.26 -16.43 12.06
N SER A 491 17.12 -16.95 12.94
CA SER A 491 17.74 -16.17 14.01
C SER A 491 18.63 -15.05 13.46
N GLN A 492 19.40 -15.33 12.41
CA GLN A 492 20.23 -14.34 11.74
C GLN A 492 19.39 -13.24 11.08
N VAL A 493 18.28 -13.57 10.40
CA VAL A 493 17.35 -12.57 9.84
C VAL A 493 16.77 -11.68 10.94
N MET A 494 16.35 -12.28 12.06
CA MET A 494 15.81 -11.55 13.20
C MET A 494 16.84 -10.57 13.79
N GLN A 495 18.10 -11.01 13.89
CA GLN A 495 19.21 -10.18 14.33
C GLN A 495 19.50 -9.04 13.34
N LEU A 496 19.61 -9.36 12.04
CA LEU A 496 19.85 -8.39 10.97
C LEU A 496 18.78 -7.29 10.95
N VAL A 497 17.50 -7.66 11.01
CA VAL A 497 16.38 -6.70 11.04
C VAL A 497 16.34 -5.88 12.34
N ARG A 498 16.90 -6.40 13.43
CA ARG A 498 16.96 -5.70 14.72
C ARG A 498 18.14 -4.71 14.77
N GLU A 499 19.29 -5.09 14.23
CA GLU A 499 20.52 -4.29 14.27
C GLU A 499 20.48 -3.13 13.30
N TYR A 500 19.96 -3.35 12.08
CA TYR A 500 19.94 -2.34 11.03
C TYR A 500 18.59 -1.62 10.98
N ARG A 501 18.64 -0.29 11.15
CA ARG A 501 17.44 0.56 11.26
C ARG A 501 16.78 0.82 9.91
N LEU A 502 17.55 0.76 8.83
CA LEU A 502 17.05 0.93 7.48
C LEU A 502 16.06 -0.20 7.13
N PRO A 503 14.83 0.14 6.72
CA PRO A 503 13.92 -0.84 6.16
C PRO A 503 14.43 -1.34 4.80
N PHE A 504 14.57 -2.66 4.69
CA PHE A 504 14.92 -3.33 3.45
C PHE A 504 14.00 -4.54 3.21
N ARG A 505 13.90 -4.93 1.95
CA ARG A 505 13.33 -6.21 1.50
C ARG A 505 14.43 -7.01 0.79
N VAL A 506 14.33 -8.33 0.88
CA VAL A 506 15.15 -9.25 0.10
C VAL A 506 14.22 -9.98 -0.84
N LEU A 507 14.43 -9.85 -2.14
CA LEU A 507 13.55 -10.39 -3.18
C LEU A 507 14.35 -11.35 -4.09
N ASP A 508 13.62 -12.29 -4.69
CA ASP A 508 14.14 -13.14 -5.76
C ASP A 508 14.13 -12.35 -7.08
N SER A 509 15.23 -12.37 -7.82
CA SER A 509 15.32 -11.66 -9.11
C SER A 509 14.47 -12.28 -10.20
N ALA A 510 13.97 -13.50 -10.00
CA ALA A 510 13.07 -14.18 -10.94
C ALA A 510 11.63 -13.62 -10.92
N ALA A 511 11.28 -12.74 -9.97
CA ALA A 511 9.96 -12.13 -9.94
C ALA A 511 9.72 -11.24 -11.18
N GLU A 512 8.58 -11.43 -11.84
CA GLU A 512 8.20 -10.74 -13.08
C GLU A 512 8.24 -9.21 -12.98
N GLU A 513 8.03 -8.68 -11.77
CA GLU A 513 8.12 -7.25 -11.43
C GLU A 513 9.46 -6.60 -11.84
N PHE A 514 10.47 -7.42 -12.16
CA PHE A 514 11.84 -6.96 -12.41
C PHE A 514 12.33 -7.22 -13.84
N ALA A 515 11.48 -7.73 -14.74
CA ALA A 515 11.76 -7.80 -16.17
C ALA A 515 11.78 -6.37 -16.78
N GLY A 516 12.85 -5.62 -16.52
CA GLY A 516 13.00 -4.22 -16.98
C GLY A 516 13.94 -3.33 -16.17
N VAL A 517 14.49 -3.82 -15.04
CA VAL A 517 15.42 -3.03 -14.19
C VAL A 517 16.71 -2.70 -14.96
N ALA A 518 17.08 -1.41 -14.97
CA ALA A 518 18.23 -0.90 -15.72
C ALA A 518 19.46 -0.80 -14.81
N TRP A 519 20.14 -1.93 -14.59
CA TRP A 519 21.29 -2.01 -13.69
C TRP A 519 22.44 -1.07 -14.09
N ARG A 520 22.84 -0.22 -13.14
CA ARG A 520 24.00 0.69 -13.19
C ARG A 520 25.16 0.07 -12.41
N ARG A 521 26.38 0.44 -12.79
CA ARG A 521 27.65 0.01 -12.16
C ARG A 521 28.49 1.20 -11.77
#